data_AF-T1B548-F1
#
_entry.id   AF-T1B548-F1
#
_cell.length_a   1.000
_cell.length_b   1.000
_cell.length_c   1.000
_cell.angle_alpha   90.00
_cell.angle_beta   90.00
_cell.angle_gamma   90.00
#
_symmetry.space_group_name_H-M   'P 1'
#
loop_
_entity.id
_entity.type
_entity.pdbx_description
1 polymer ?
#
loop_
_entity_poly.entity_id
_entity_poly.type
_entity_poly.pdbx_seq_one_letter_code
_entity_poly.pdbx_strand_id
1 'polypeptide(L)'
;MSAQVEALLQKLLTVRLPDVFNPWTDVDPMDVSIGAPMRRLKRLRAHFAVRPAVVLCGEAPGFQGCHFSGVPFTSEALLCEGAIPRCETGLRLTTRPRPWSEPSARIVWKALYEFGIAERTVLWNTFAFHPHKPGAPYTNRTPRSDEIEASVEILRAVLGHFEAQGAAVVAVGRVAERTLKRLAIPYRAQVQHPAYGGAPHFREGLAALVRGQNRPEP
;
A
#
# COMPACT_ATOMS: atom_id res chain seq x y z
N MET A 1 -6.34 16.37 9.49
CA MET A 1 -6.56 15.60 8.24
C MET A 1 -7.46 16.42 7.34
N SER A 2 -7.14 16.58 6.06
CA SER A 2 -7.89 17.48 5.17
C SER A 2 -9.23 16.87 4.74
N ALA A 3 -10.21 17.72 4.41
CA ALA A 3 -11.50 17.29 3.85
C ALA A 3 -11.32 16.47 2.55
N GLN A 4 -10.26 16.76 1.78
CA GLN A 4 -9.90 16.01 0.60
C GLN A 4 -9.56 14.55 0.93
N VAL A 5 -8.76 14.29 1.97
CA VAL A 5 -8.41 12.91 2.39
C VAL A 5 -9.67 12.15 2.79
N GLU A 6 -10.58 12.76 3.55
CA GLU A 6 -11.83 12.06 3.92
C GLU A 6 -12.69 11.74 2.68
N ALA A 7 -12.80 12.64 1.71
CA ALA A 7 -13.51 12.36 0.46
C ALA A 7 -12.88 11.20 -0.33
N LEU A 8 -11.55 11.10 -0.35
CA LEU A 8 -10.83 9.96 -0.96
C LEU A 8 -11.19 8.65 -0.26
N LEU A 9 -11.18 8.65 1.07
CA LEU A 9 -11.47 7.48 1.88
C LEU A 9 -12.92 7.02 1.71
N GLN A 10 -13.88 7.94 1.58
CA GLN A 10 -15.27 7.58 1.30
C GLN A 10 -15.44 6.80 0.00
N LYS A 11 -14.67 7.12 -1.05
CA LYS A 11 -14.71 6.35 -2.32
C LYS A 11 -14.34 4.89 -2.11
N LEU A 12 -13.34 4.60 -1.26
CA LEU A 12 -12.93 3.22 -0.94
C LEU A 12 -14.08 2.39 -0.36
N LEU A 13 -14.97 3.01 0.42
CA LEU A 13 -16.05 2.32 1.12
C LEU A 13 -17.20 1.89 0.20
N THR A 14 -17.28 2.45 -1.00
CA THR A 14 -18.38 2.20 -1.95
C THR A 14 -18.11 1.02 -2.90
N VAL A 15 -16.87 0.58 -3.03
CA VAL A 15 -16.50 -0.44 -4.02
C VAL A 15 -16.84 -1.84 -3.51
N ARG A 16 -17.56 -2.60 -4.32
CA ARG A 16 -17.83 -4.04 -4.15
C ARG A 16 -17.62 -4.74 -5.49
N LEU A 17 -16.79 -5.76 -5.52
CA LEU A 17 -16.45 -6.53 -6.71
C LEU A 17 -16.40 -8.03 -6.34
N PRO A 18 -16.77 -8.94 -7.25
CA PRO A 18 -16.64 -10.38 -7.01
C PRO A 18 -15.16 -10.78 -6.88
N ASP A 19 -14.88 -11.73 -6.00
CA ASP A 19 -13.53 -12.26 -5.75
C ASP A 19 -12.48 -11.20 -5.40
N VAL A 20 -12.94 -10.14 -4.74
CA VAL A 20 -12.13 -9.01 -4.27
C VAL A 20 -12.56 -8.68 -2.85
N PHE A 21 -11.60 -8.74 -1.92
CA PHE A 21 -11.80 -8.31 -0.54
C PHE A 21 -11.48 -6.83 -0.40
N ASN A 22 -12.40 -6.04 0.14
CA ASN A 22 -12.22 -4.64 0.47
C ASN A 22 -11.78 -4.47 1.93
N PRO A 23 -10.50 -4.10 2.21
CA PRO A 23 -10.00 -3.99 3.58
C PRO A 23 -10.75 -3.01 4.47
N TRP A 24 -11.51 -2.07 3.90
CA TRP A 24 -12.14 -1.01 4.67
C TRP A 24 -13.64 -1.23 4.88
N THR A 25 -14.21 -2.30 4.32
CA THR A 25 -15.62 -2.66 4.51
C THR A 25 -15.85 -4.11 4.90
N ASP A 26 -14.99 -5.01 4.46
CA ASP A 26 -15.24 -6.44 4.58
C ASP A 26 -14.61 -7.01 5.85
N VAL A 27 -15.33 -7.92 6.50
CA VAL A 27 -14.89 -8.65 7.69
C VAL A 27 -14.43 -10.03 7.24
N ASP A 28 -13.21 -10.41 7.61
CA ASP A 28 -12.67 -11.74 7.40
C ASP A 28 -12.92 -12.60 8.66
N PRO A 29 -13.24 -13.90 8.52
CA PRO A 29 -13.44 -14.79 9.69
C PRO A 29 -12.24 -14.86 10.65
N MET A 30 -11.03 -14.54 10.19
CA MET A 30 -9.84 -14.48 11.04
C MET A 30 -9.70 -13.15 11.77
N ASP A 31 -10.52 -12.13 11.52
CA ASP A 31 -10.45 -10.87 12.25
C ASP A 31 -10.73 -11.07 13.75
N VAL A 32 -9.98 -10.36 14.60
CA VAL A 32 -10.21 -10.40 16.06
C VAL A 32 -11.56 -9.80 16.48
N SER A 33 -12.19 -8.99 15.64
CA SER A 33 -13.56 -8.51 15.88
C SER A 33 -14.23 -7.94 14.63
N ILE A 34 -15.56 -7.90 14.65
CA ILE A 34 -16.41 -7.30 13.58
C ILE A 34 -16.08 -5.82 13.28
N GLY A 35 -15.43 -5.12 14.22
CA GLY A 35 -14.95 -3.76 14.03
C GLY A 35 -13.62 -3.63 13.25
N ALA A 36 -13.08 -4.73 12.71
CA ALA A 36 -11.80 -4.74 12.00
C ALA A 36 -11.74 -3.78 10.80
N PRO A 37 -12.77 -3.63 9.93
CA PRO A 37 -12.74 -2.67 8.83
C PRO A 37 -12.52 -1.24 9.30
N MET A 38 -13.21 -0.83 10.37
CA MET A 38 -13.06 0.51 10.95
C MET A 38 -11.65 0.74 11.49
N ARG A 39 -11.04 -0.28 12.12
CA ARG A 39 -9.65 -0.20 12.58
C ARG A 39 -8.65 -0.13 11.42
N ARG A 40 -8.90 -0.85 10.32
CA ARG A 40 -8.09 -0.76 9.08
C ARG A 40 -8.18 0.64 8.47
N LEU A 41 -9.38 1.24 8.46
CA LEU A 41 -9.58 2.60 7.98
C LEU A 41 -8.90 3.65 8.88
N LYS A 42 -8.96 3.48 10.21
CA LYS A 42 -8.22 4.34 11.16
C LYS A 42 -6.71 4.28 10.92
N ARG A 43 -6.14 3.10 10.68
CA ARG A 43 -4.73 2.93 10.31
C ARG A 43 -4.38 3.60 8.99
N LEU A 44 -5.23 3.45 7.96
CA LEU A 44 -5.01 4.13 6.68
C LEU A 44 -5.02 5.66 6.83
N ARG A 45 -5.96 6.20 7.62
CA ARG A 45 -6.00 7.63 7.97
C ARG A 45 -4.70 8.11 8.61
N ALA A 46 -4.20 7.38 9.60
CA ALA A 46 -2.97 7.72 10.28
C ALA A 46 -1.75 7.64 9.34
N HIS A 47 -1.72 6.65 8.44
CA HIS A 47 -0.70 6.52 7.40
C HIS A 47 -0.69 7.70 6.42
N PHE A 48 -1.86 8.21 6.06
CA PHE A 48 -2.02 9.37 5.17
C PHE A 48 -1.82 10.73 5.86
N ALA A 49 -1.73 10.76 7.20
CA ALA A 49 -1.54 11.99 7.98
C ALA A 49 -0.09 12.49 7.98
N VAL A 50 0.50 12.64 6.79
CA VAL A 50 1.87 13.10 6.57
C VAL A 50 1.96 13.90 5.27
N ARG A 51 2.98 14.76 5.15
CA ARG A 51 3.43 15.33 3.87
C ARG A 51 4.61 14.47 3.35
N PRO A 52 4.37 13.51 2.44
CA PRO A 52 5.43 12.59 2.02
C PRO A 52 6.37 13.23 0.98
N ALA A 53 7.60 12.74 0.94
CA ALA A 53 8.53 12.97 -0.16
C ALA A 53 8.35 11.96 -1.29
N VAL A 54 7.85 10.75 -0.96
CA VAL A 54 7.71 9.63 -1.91
C VAL A 54 6.38 8.92 -1.69
N VAL A 55 5.73 8.53 -2.78
CA VAL A 55 4.65 7.55 -2.80
C VAL A 55 5.15 6.30 -3.52
N LEU A 56 5.33 5.19 -2.80
CA LEU A 56 5.60 3.90 -3.42
C LEU A 56 4.27 3.25 -3.81
N CYS A 57 4.07 3.01 -5.11
CA CYS A 57 2.85 2.46 -5.67
C CYS A 57 3.07 1.01 -6.15
N GLY A 58 2.54 0.04 -5.42
CA GLY A 58 2.55 -1.39 -5.77
C GLY A 58 1.40 -1.83 -6.68
N GLU A 59 1.29 -3.13 -6.93
CA GLU A 59 0.24 -3.70 -7.79
C GLU A 59 -1.12 -3.73 -7.06
N ALA A 60 -1.21 -4.56 -6.03
CA ALA A 60 -2.41 -4.79 -5.23
C ALA A 60 -2.02 -5.31 -3.83
N PRO A 61 -2.87 -5.12 -2.81
CA PRO A 61 -2.80 -5.83 -1.54
C PRO A 61 -2.59 -7.33 -1.70
N GLY A 62 -1.81 -7.92 -0.79
CA GLY A 62 -1.77 -9.37 -0.60
C GLY A 62 -2.50 -9.81 0.68
N PHE A 63 -2.93 -11.08 0.72
CA PHE A 63 -3.67 -11.63 1.86
C PHE A 63 -2.89 -11.60 3.19
N GLN A 64 -1.55 -11.66 3.15
CA GLN A 64 -0.71 -11.65 4.37
C GLN A 64 -0.39 -10.24 4.90
N GLY A 65 -0.90 -9.20 4.23
CA GLY A 65 -0.51 -7.82 4.47
C GLY A 65 -1.71 -6.90 4.61
N CYS A 66 -1.85 -6.02 3.63
CA CYS A 66 -2.88 -4.97 3.57
C CYS A 66 -4.32 -5.48 3.75
N HIS A 67 -4.61 -6.73 3.38
CA HIS A 67 -5.87 -7.40 3.70
C HIS A 67 -6.27 -7.21 5.17
N PHE A 68 -5.36 -7.53 6.11
CA PHE A 68 -5.63 -7.40 7.54
C PHE A 68 -5.13 -6.08 8.12
N SER A 69 -4.03 -5.54 7.60
CA SER A 69 -3.38 -4.33 8.12
C SER A 69 -4.02 -3.02 7.64
N GLY A 70 -4.81 -3.02 6.57
CA GLY A 70 -5.42 -1.82 6.00
C GLY A 70 -4.42 -0.84 5.36
N VAL A 71 -3.12 -1.17 5.32
CA VAL A 71 -2.06 -0.32 4.76
C VAL A 71 -1.23 -1.15 3.76
N PRO A 72 -1.00 -0.68 2.53
CA PRO A 72 -0.14 -1.34 1.55
C PRO A 72 1.26 -1.63 2.07
N PHE A 73 1.83 -2.78 1.68
CA PHE A 73 3.14 -3.26 2.14
C PHE A 73 3.29 -3.25 3.68
N THR A 74 2.22 -3.52 4.42
CA THR A 74 2.23 -3.61 5.87
C THR A 74 1.53 -4.89 6.30
N SER A 75 2.12 -5.63 7.24
CA SER A 75 1.57 -6.89 7.77
C SER A 75 1.29 -6.78 9.27
N GLU A 76 0.49 -7.72 9.80
CA GLU A 76 0.20 -7.80 11.23
C GLU A 76 1.48 -7.89 12.07
N ALA A 77 2.46 -8.69 11.63
CA ALA A 77 3.74 -8.85 12.33
C ALA A 77 4.48 -7.51 12.50
N LEU A 78 4.54 -6.68 11.45
CA LEU A 78 5.19 -5.37 11.52
C LEU A 78 4.48 -4.40 12.48
N LEU A 79 3.15 -4.48 12.57
CA LEU A 79 2.37 -3.68 13.52
C LEU A 79 2.60 -4.16 14.97
N CYS A 80 2.65 -5.47 15.19
CA CYS A 80 3.01 -6.03 16.50
C CYS A 80 4.43 -5.61 16.94
N GLU A 81 5.37 -5.56 16.00
CA GLU A 81 6.77 -5.13 16.22
C GLU A 81 6.92 -3.62 16.43
N GLY A 82 5.86 -2.83 16.20
CA GLY A 82 5.92 -1.36 16.26
C GLY A 82 6.75 -0.73 15.14
N ALA A 83 6.95 -1.44 14.04
CA ALA A 83 7.79 -1.03 12.91
C ALA A 83 7.07 -0.12 11.90
N ILE A 84 5.85 0.33 12.20
CA ILE A 84 5.03 1.13 11.28
C ILE A 84 4.78 2.51 11.90
N PRO A 85 5.36 3.58 11.33
CA PRO A 85 5.13 4.93 11.80
C PRO A 85 3.66 5.29 11.86
N ARG A 86 3.30 6.09 12.88
CA ARG A 86 1.96 6.67 13.07
C ARG A 86 0.83 5.64 13.30
N CYS A 87 1.13 4.35 13.29
CA CYS A 87 0.15 3.30 13.56
C CYS A 87 0.25 2.81 15.01
N GLU A 88 -0.87 2.33 15.56
CA GLU A 88 -0.91 1.67 16.86
C GLU A 88 -0.05 0.40 16.85
N THR A 89 0.70 0.17 17.94
CA THR A 89 1.65 -0.94 18.08
C THR A 89 1.11 -2.03 19.01
N GLY A 90 1.67 -3.24 18.93
CA GLY A 90 1.33 -4.35 19.84
C GLY A 90 -0.05 -4.98 19.65
N LEU A 91 -0.77 -4.63 18.58
CA LEU A 91 -2.12 -5.13 18.32
C LEU A 91 -2.10 -6.41 17.49
N ARG A 92 -2.82 -7.43 17.99
CA ARG A 92 -3.24 -8.57 17.16
C ARG A 92 -4.43 -8.15 16.31
N LEU A 93 -4.33 -8.43 15.02
CA LEU A 93 -5.36 -8.15 14.02
C LEU A 93 -6.17 -9.40 13.69
N THR A 94 -5.52 -10.56 13.78
CA THR A 94 -6.14 -11.86 13.50
C THR A 94 -6.15 -12.80 14.70
N THR A 95 -7.10 -13.72 14.72
CA THR A 95 -7.23 -14.82 15.69
C THR A 95 -6.20 -15.93 15.47
N ARG A 96 -5.33 -15.80 14.47
CA ARG A 96 -4.31 -16.82 14.16
C ARG A 96 -3.33 -17.00 15.33
N PRO A 97 -2.74 -18.20 15.51
CA PRO A 97 -1.70 -18.40 16.52
C PRO A 97 -0.46 -17.53 16.29
N ARG A 98 -0.08 -17.32 15.02
CA ARG A 98 1.03 -16.46 14.61
C ARG A 98 0.50 -15.30 13.76
N PRO A 99 1.03 -14.08 13.93
CA PRO A 99 0.62 -12.95 13.10
C PRO A 99 0.92 -13.22 11.63
N TRP A 100 0.13 -12.64 10.73
CA TRP A 100 0.51 -12.63 9.31
C TRP A 100 1.78 -11.83 9.09
N SER A 101 2.68 -12.38 8.28
CA SER A 101 3.94 -11.75 7.90
C SER A 101 4.08 -11.80 6.39
N GLU A 102 4.22 -10.62 5.78
CA GLU A 102 4.39 -10.47 4.34
C GLU A 102 5.88 -10.20 4.04
N PRO A 103 6.59 -11.09 3.30
CA PRO A 103 8.01 -10.91 3.03
C PRO A 103 8.34 -9.59 2.31
N SER A 104 7.53 -9.20 1.32
CA SER A 104 7.68 -7.93 0.60
C SER A 104 7.60 -6.73 1.53
N ALA A 105 6.60 -6.70 2.43
CA ALA A 105 6.42 -5.64 3.41
C ALA A 105 7.66 -5.46 4.30
N ARG A 106 8.22 -6.56 4.81
CA ARG A 106 9.43 -6.52 5.65
C ARG A 106 10.62 -5.91 4.90
N ILE A 107 10.80 -6.26 3.63
CA ILE A 107 11.87 -5.72 2.79
C ILE A 107 11.66 -4.22 2.54
N VAL A 108 10.44 -3.81 2.20
CA VAL A 108 10.08 -2.40 1.97
C VAL A 108 10.39 -1.58 3.21
N TRP A 109 9.82 -1.91 4.37
CA TRP A 109 10.02 -1.14 5.58
C TRP A 109 11.49 -1.13 6.04
N LYS A 110 12.20 -2.26 5.98
CA LYS A 110 13.63 -2.29 6.29
C LYS A 110 14.43 -1.31 5.44
N ALA A 111 14.18 -1.28 4.13
CA ALA A 111 14.87 -0.36 3.22
C ALA A 111 14.48 1.11 3.48
N LEU A 112 13.21 1.39 3.78
CA LEU A 112 12.76 2.74 4.11
C LEU A 112 13.44 3.30 5.36
N TYR A 113 13.60 2.48 6.40
CA TYR A 113 14.34 2.86 7.61
C TYR A 113 15.83 3.04 7.34
N GLU A 114 16.43 2.11 6.61
CA GLU A 114 17.86 2.18 6.26
C GLU A 114 18.23 3.46 5.51
N PHE A 115 17.36 3.93 4.61
CA PHE A 115 17.59 5.17 3.86
C PHE A 115 16.98 6.42 4.52
N GLY A 116 16.47 6.32 5.75
CA GLY A 116 15.98 7.46 6.52
C GLY A 116 14.71 8.13 5.97
N ILE A 117 13.91 7.41 5.16
CA ILE A 117 12.71 7.94 4.50
C ILE A 117 11.39 7.31 4.99
N ALA A 118 11.44 6.41 5.98
CA ALA A 118 10.26 5.74 6.53
C ALA A 118 9.17 6.73 6.99
N GLU A 119 9.54 7.80 7.69
CA GLU A 119 8.59 8.80 8.16
C GLU A 119 8.00 9.64 7.03
N ARG A 120 8.67 9.73 5.87
CA ARG A 120 8.30 10.61 4.75
C ARG A 120 7.81 9.83 3.52
N THR A 121 7.42 8.57 3.70
CA THR A 121 6.93 7.72 2.62
C THR A 121 5.48 7.34 2.85
N VAL A 122 4.67 7.45 1.79
CA VAL A 122 3.34 6.83 1.72
C VAL A 122 3.41 5.61 0.80
N LEU A 123 2.72 4.56 1.22
CA LEU A 123 2.58 3.29 0.50
C LEU A 123 1.16 3.20 -0.05
N TRP A 124 1.03 2.97 -1.35
CA TRP A 124 -0.24 2.79 -2.06
C TRP A 124 -0.16 1.67 -3.11
N ASN A 125 -1.27 1.33 -3.76
CA ASN A 125 -1.33 0.33 -4.83
C ASN A 125 -2.14 0.84 -6.03
N THR A 126 -1.82 0.36 -7.23
CA THR A 126 -2.59 0.64 -8.44
C THR A 126 -4.01 0.08 -8.39
N PHE A 127 -4.21 -1.02 -7.67
CA PHE A 127 -5.52 -1.52 -7.28
C PHE A 127 -5.59 -1.56 -5.75
N ALA A 128 -6.56 -0.87 -5.16
CA ALA A 128 -6.60 -0.65 -3.71
C ALA A 128 -7.05 -1.86 -2.89
N PHE A 129 -7.71 -2.83 -3.52
CA PHE A 129 -8.41 -3.95 -2.87
C PHE A 129 -7.66 -5.27 -3.09
N HIS A 130 -7.95 -6.30 -2.30
CA HIS A 130 -7.27 -7.59 -2.41
C HIS A 130 -8.00 -8.54 -3.36
N PRO A 131 -7.55 -8.70 -4.62
CA PRO A 131 -8.10 -9.71 -5.52
C PRO A 131 -7.60 -11.11 -5.15
N HIS A 132 -8.51 -12.07 -5.12
CA HIS A 132 -8.19 -13.47 -4.86
C HIS A 132 -8.76 -14.36 -5.96
N LYS A 133 -8.42 -15.66 -5.90
CA LYS A 133 -9.04 -16.66 -6.77
C LYS A 133 -10.44 -17.00 -6.25
N PRO A 134 -11.40 -17.35 -7.12
CA PRO A 134 -12.73 -17.78 -6.71
C PRO A 134 -12.67 -18.92 -5.70
N GLY A 135 -13.41 -18.80 -4.60
CA GLY A 135 -13.44 -19.79 -3.51
C GLY A 135 -12.15 -19.90 -2.68
N ALA A 136 -11.12 -19.09 -2.94
CA ALA A 136 -9.83 -19.17 -2.26
C ALA A 136 -9.36 -17.78 -1.77
N PRO A 137 -9.96 -17.23 -0.70
CA PRO A 137 -9.72 -15.87 -0.22
C PRO A 137 -8.30 -15.59 0.27
N TYR A 138 -7.50 -16.64 0.53
CA TYR A 138 -6.10 -16.52 0.97
C TYR A 138 -5.11 -16.82 -0.17
N THR A 139 -5.41 -16.31 -1.35
CA THR A 139 -4.55 -16.37 -2.54
C THR A 139 -4.44 -14.99 -3.14
N ASN A 140 -3.29 -14.67 -3.74
CA ASN A 140 -3.14 -13.45 -4.51
C ASN A 140 -3.46 -13.72 -5.98
N ARG A 141 -4.13 -12.78 -6.63
CA ARG A 141 -4.36 -12.75 -8.08
C ARG A 141 -3.95 -11.39 -8.62
N THR A 142 -3.49 -11.30 -9.86
CA THR A 142 -3.34 -9.98 -10.50
C THR A 142 -4.72 -9.38 -10.77
N PRO A 143 -4.99 -8.10 -10.42
CA PRO A 143 -6.24 -7.44 -10.74
C PRO A 143 -6.49 -7.47 -12.25
N ARG A 144 -7.75 -7.67 -12.65
CA ARG A 144 -8.15 -7.59 -14.05
C ARG A 144 -8.24 -6.12 -14.49
N SER A 145 -8.17 -5.88 -15.79
CA SER A 145 -8.20 -4.53 -16.34
C SER A 145 -9.50 -3.78 -16.04
N ASP A 146 -10.64 -4.47 -16.08
CA ASP A 146 -11.98 -3.95 -15.72
C ASP A 146 -12.04 -3.55 -14.23
N GLU A 147 -11.43 -4.34 -13.33
CA GLU A 147 -11.37 -4.02 -11.90
C GLU A 147 -10.56 -2.74 -11.63
N ILE A 148 -9.43 -2.60 -12.33
CA ILE A 148 -8.59 -1.39 -12.26
C ILE A 148 -9.34 -0.19 -12.81
N GLU A 149 -10.00 -0.33 -13.96
CA GLU A 149 -10.75 0.76 -14.60
C GLU A 149 -11.94 1.21 -13.74
N ALA A 150 -12.67 0.29 -13.12
CA ALA A 150 -13.77 0.59 -12.22
C ALA A 150 -13.32 1.39 -10.97
N SER A 151 -12.04 1.36 -10.62
CA SER A 151 -11.47 2.04 -9.45
C SER A 151 -10.42 3.10 -9.77
N VAL A 152 -10.25 3.47 -11.05
CA VAL A 152 -9.20 4.39 -11.51
C VAL A 152 -9.27 5.76 -10.84
N GLU A 153 -10.48 6.26 -10.59
CA GLU A 153 -10.69 7.56 -9.94
C GLU A 153 -10.15 7.58 -8.50
N ILE A 154 -10.14 6.44 -7.82
CA ILE A 154 -9.52 6.31 -6.49
C ILE A 154 -8.01 6.45 -6.61
N LEU A 155 -7.41 5.75 -7.59
CA LEU A 155 -5.97 5.81 -7.83
C LEU A 155 -5.51 7.23 -8.19
N ARG A 156 -6.18 7.87 -9.16
CA ARG A 156 -5.88 9.25 -9.57
C ARG A 156 -5.98 10.22 -8.41
N ALA A 157 -7.04 10.11 -7.61
CA ALA A 157 -7.29 11.06 -6.56
C ALA A 157 -6.31 10.89 -5.38
N VAL A 158 -5.89 9.67 -5.05
CA VAL A 158 -4.84 9.42 -4.03
C VAL A 158 -3.47 9.90 -4.52
N LEU A 159 -3.06 9.52 -5.73
CA LEU A 159 -1.74 9.92 -6.24
C LEU A 159 -1.66 11.42 -6.48
N GLY A 160 -2.67 12.01 -7.11
CA GLY A 160 -2.75 13.46 -7.33
C GLY A 160 -2.76 14.26 -6.04
N HIS A 161 -3.37 13.75 -4.96
CA HIS A 161 -3.33 14.40 -3.64
C HIS A 161 -1.92 14.52 -3.07
N PHE A 162 -1.09 13.48 -3.20
CA PHE A 162 0.28 13.50 -2.70
C PHE A 162 1.25 14.16 -3.67
N GLU A 163 1.03 14.03 -4.98
CA GLU A 163 1.79 14.75 -6.01
C GLU A 163 1.62 16.26 -5.86
N ALA A 164 0.40 16.74 -5.60
CA ALA A 164 0.14 18.16 -5.32
C ALA A 164 0.86 18.69 -4.05
N GLN A 165 1.35 17.79 -3.18
CA GLN A 165 2.18 18.13 -2.03
C GLN A 165 3.70 18.04 -2.32
N GLY A 166 4.08 17.73 -3.56
CA GLY A 166 5.46 17.58 -4.00
C GLY A 166 6.03 16.16 -3.86
N ALA A 167 5.20 15.14 -3.60
CA ALA A 167 5.68 13.77 -3.46
C ALA A 167 6.00 13.13 -4.82
N ALA A 168 7.15 12.46 -4.92
CA ALA A 168 7.50 11.68 -6.09
C ALA A 168 6.76 10.33 -6.10
N VAL A 169 5.93 10.10 -7.11
CA VAL A 169 5.28 8.79 -7.32
C VAL A 169 6.29 7.81 -7.94
N VAL A 170 6.45 6.64 -7.33
CA VAL A 170 7.41 5.61 -7.74
C VAL A 170 6.68 4.27 -7.89
N ALA A 171 6.76 3.69 -9.09
CA ALA A 171 6.16 2.39 -9.36
C ALA A 171 7.00 1.26 -8.76
N VAL A 172 6.39 0.36 -7.99
CA VAL A 172 7.04 -0.81 -7.42
C VAL A 172 6.68 -2.05 -8.22
N GLY A 173 7.60 -2.48 -9.09
CA GLY A 173 7.43 -3.60 -9.99
C GLY A 173 6.81 -3.25 -11.36
N ARG A 174 6.97 -4.18 -12.30
CA ARG A 174 6.53 -4.01 -13.70
C ARG A 174 5.01 -3.97 -13.86
N VAL A 175 4.24 -4.59 -12.98
CA VAL A 175 2.77 -4.58 -13.09
C VAL A 175 2.21 -3.21 -12.71
N ALA A 176 2.68 -2.64 -11.59
CA ALA A 176 2.33 -1.28 -11.20
C ALA A 176 2.73 -0.27 -12.29
N GLU A 177 3.96 -0.37 -12.80
CA GLU A 177 4.45 0.51 -13.87
C GLU A 177 3.59 0.44 -15.15
N ARG A 178 3.31 -0.78 -15.64
CA ARG A 178 2.46 -0.97 -16.82
C ARG A 178 1.06 -0.39 -16.60
N THR A 179 0.52 -0.52 -15.39
CA THR A 179 -0.80 0.02 -15.05
C THR A 179 -0.78 1.54 -15.06
N LEU A 180 0.21 2.19 -14.43
CA LEU A 180 0.35 3.65 -14.45
C LEU A 180 0.53 4.20 -15.87
N LYS A 181 1.37 3.54 -16.69
CA LYS A 181 1.55 3.87 -18.13
C LYS A 181 0.24 3.77 -18.91
N ARG A 182 -0.47 2.65 -18.78
CA ARG A 182 -1.75 2.41 -19.48
C ARG A 182 -2.81 3.45 -19.13
N LEU A 183 -2.82 3.90 -17.87
CA LEU A 183 -3.77 4.91 -17.38
C LEU A 183 -3.28 6.34 -17.60
N ALA A 184 -2.12 6.55 -18.23
CA ALA A 184 -1.49 7.87 -18.39
C ALA A 184 -1.40 8.65 -17.05
N ILE A 185 -1.03 7.94 -15.97
CA ILE A 185 -0.75 8.56 -14.67
C ILE A 185 0.74 8.81 -14.57
N PRO A 186 1.19 10.05 -14.30
CA PRO A 186 2.60 10.39 -14.21
C PRO A 186 3.26 9.67 -13.02
N TYR A 187 4.51 9.27 -13.22
CA TYR A 187 5.36 8.71 -12.18
C TYR A 187 6.82 9.04 -12.47
N ARG A 188 7.63 9.17 -11.42
CA ARG A 188 9.01 9.67 -11.50
C ARG A 188 10.02 8.59 -11.86
N ALA A 189 9.78 7.37 -11.38
CA ALA A 189 10.68 6.24 -11.55
C ALA A 189 9.97 4.90 -11.29
N GLN A 190 10.62 3.81 -11.71
CA GLN A 190 10.22 2.45 -11.38
C GLN A 190 11.36 1.77 -10.61
N VAL A 191 11.00 0.99 -9.59
CA VAL A 191 11.92 0.11 -8.84
C VAL A 191 11.45 -1.33 -8.93
N GLN A 192 12.37 -2.28 -8.88
CA GLN A 192 12.05 -3.71 -8.93
C GLN A 192 11.17 -4.12 -7.74
N HIS A 193 10.19 -5.01 -7.93
CA HIS A 193 9.38 -5.51 -6.81
C HIS A 193 10.26 -6.38 -5.87
N PRO A 194 10.14 -6.26 -4.54
CA PRO A 194 11.02 -6.95 -3.59
C PRO A 194 10.80 -8.47 -3.51
N ALA A 195 9.66 -8.98 -3.99
CA ALA A 195 9.36 -10.42 -4.02
C ALA A 195 10.24 -11.20 -5.02
N TYR A 196 10.24 -12.54 -4.89
CA TYR A 196 10.89 -13.47 -5.82
C TYR A 196 12.37 -13.16 -6.10
N GLY A 197 13.14 -12.84 -5.06
CA GLY A 197 14.57 -12.50 -5.17
C GLY A 197 14.87 -11.06 -5.60
N GLY A 198 13.85 -10.22 -5.81
CA GLY A 198 14.03 -8.83 -6.22
C GLY A 198 14.53 -7.86 -5.14
N ALA A 199 14.75 -8.33 -3.90
CA ALA A 199 15.11 -7.50 -2.77
C ALA A 199 16.39 -6.65 -2.98
N PRO A 200 17.50 -7.16 -3.54
CA PRO A 200 18.70 -6.35 -3.79
C PRO A 200 18.42 -5.19 -4.75
N HIS A 201 17.79 -5.50 -5.90
CA HIS A 201 17.45 -4.51 -6.92
C HIS A 201 16.43 -3.47 -6.45
N PHE A 202 15.45 -3.87 -5.62
CA PHE A 202 14.54 -2.92 -4.97
C PHE A 202 15.31 -1.90 -4.13
N ARG A 203 16.25 -2.38 -3.31
CA ARG A 203 17.08 -1.53 -2.43
C ARG A 203 17.99 -0.61 -3.22
N GLU A 204 18.64 -1.10 -4.28
CA GLU A 204 19.47 -0.29 -5.17
C GLU A 204 18.65 0.83 -5.84
N GLY A 205 17.47 0.49 -6.37
CA GLY A 205 16.55 1.46 -6.96
C GLY A 205 16.12 2.53 -5.96
N LEU A 206 15.77 2.13 -4.74
CA LEU A 206 15.39 3.07 -3.68
C LEU A 206 16.56 3.97 -3.25
N ALA A 207 17.76 3.42 -3.13
CA ALA A 207 18.97 4.19 -2.82
C ALA A 207 19.30 5.23 -3.91
N ALA A 208 19.10 4.89 -5.19
CA ALA A 208 19.28 5.82 -6.30
C ALA A 208 18.28 6.99 -6.23
N LEU A 209 17.02 6.71 -5.85
CA LEU A 209 15.99 7.74 -5.68
C LEU A 209 16.33 8.72 -4.57
N VAL A 210 16.73 8.23 -3.39
CA VAL A 210 17.09 9.07 -2.25
C VAL A 210 18.31 9.95 -2.57
N ARG A 211 19.32 9.40 -3.25
CA ARG A 211 20.49 10.18 -3.69
C ARG A 211 20.12 11.25 -4.73
N GLY A 212 19.22 10.94 -5.65
CA GLY A 212 18.74 11.88 -6.67
C GLY A 212 17.94 13.05 -6.10
N GLN A 213 17.24 12.87 -4.96
CA GLN A 213 16.50 13.95 -4.28
C GLN A 213 17.40 14.93 -3.52
N ASN A 214 18.63 14.55 -3.18
CA ASN A 214 19.58 15.38 -2.43
C ASN A 214 20.50 16.23 -3.33
N ARG A 215 20.31 16.20 -4.65
CA ARG A 215 21.07 17.04 -5.58
C ARG A 215 20.37 18.40 -5.68
N PRO A 216 21.02 19.53 -5.33
CA PRO A 216 20.46 20.84 -5.65
C PRO A 216 20.31 20.93 -7.18
N GLU A 217 19.18 21.45 -7.66
CA GLU A 217 19.03 21.78 -9.07
C GLU A 217 20.16 22.76 -9.48
N PRO A 218 20.73 22.62 -10.69
CA PRO A 218 21.80 23.49 -11.17
C PRO A 218 21.38 24.95 -11.31
#